data_AF-A0A5A9P6X3-F1
#
_entry.id   AF-A0A5A9P6X3-F1
#
_cell.length_a   1.000
_cell.length_b   1.000
_cell.length_c   1.000
_cell.angle_alpha   90.00
_cell.angle_beta   90.00
_cell.angle_gamma   90.00
#
_symmetry.space_group_name_H-M   'P 1'
#
loop_
_entity.id
_entity.type
_entity.pdbx_description
1 polymer ?
#
loop_
_entity_poly.entity_id
_entity_poly.type
_entity_poly.pdbx_seq_one_letter_code
_entity_poly.pdbx_strand_id
1 'polypeptide(L)'
;MLNLRAAPSQFTLEVREQGLWVWRVEKMKAVLLDPLQYSVFYNGDAYIVLSNQGKGGSDLHMWMGEKSSRDEQGACAMLATQLDSFLGGEPVQHRQVQGYESPEFMGLFPKGVSYKEGGVESGFKSARSRTGPVTHLYHVKGKKNIRAREVELSWGSFNKGDCFILDLGETIVAWSGSKANMFERQKVREIAMLIRDTERNGKARIIDVIEGEEPLEMVQALGPIPSLKEGSTEEDAAADVANAASLYKVSNATGQMTLTKLCDRGPFSQELLEKDDCFILDNGSNGKIYVWKGNGANAEEKRVALKVADEFITEMNYPRMQTQVEILPQGRESVLFKQFFKSWN
;
A
#
# COMPACT_ATOMS: atom_id res chain seq x y z
N MET A 1 20.08 -16.14 -35.98
CA MET A 1 19.09 -16.19 -34.87
C MET A 1 19.85 -16.55 -33.61
N LEU A 2 20.06 -15.58 -32.71
CA LEU A 2 20.71 -15.82 -31.43
C LEU A 2 19.68 -16.46 -30.50
N ASN A 3 19.89 -17.74 -30.17
CA ASN A 3 19.15 -18.43 -29.12
C ASN A 3 19.49 -17.78 -27.77
N LEU A 4 18.68 -16.82 -27.35
CA LEU A 4 18.64 -16.33 -25.97
C LEU A 4 18.14 -17.49 -25.09
N ARG A 5 19.07 -18.27 -24.53
CA ARG A 5 18.76 -19.14 -23.40
C ARG A 5 18.28 -18.24 -22.26
N ALA A 6 17.13 -18.56 -21.67
CA ALA A 6 16.68 -17.92 -20.43
C ALA A 6 17.79 -18.04 -19.37
N ALA A 7 18.20 -16.92 -18.78
CA ALA A 7 19.10 -16.94 -17.64
C ALA A 7 18.49 -17.82 -16.53
N PRO A 8 19.28 -18.57 -15.75
CA PRO A 8 18.80 -19.21 -14.52
C PRO A 8 18.06 -18.16 -13.68
N SER A 9 16.92 -18.52 -13.07
CA SER A 9 16.16 -17.57 -12.25
C SER A 9 17.08 -17.03 -11.15
N GLN A 10 17.15 -15.70 -11.00
CA GLN A 10 17.89 -15.06 -9.90
C GLN A 10 17.21 -15.31 -8.54
N PHE A 11 16.03 -15.91 -8.56
CA PHE A 11 15.22 -16.30 -7.42
C PHE A 11 15.27 -17.81 -7.25
N THR A 12 15.51 -18.26 -6.03
CA THR A 12 15.57 -19.67 -5.64
C THR A 12 14.19 -20.15 -5.19
N LEU A 13 14.01 -21.48 -5.07
CA LEU A 13 12.73 -22.05 -4.61
C LEU A 13 12.41 -21.70 -3.15
N GLU A 14 13.41 -21.34 -2.34
CA GLU A 14 13.25 -21.02 -0.92
C GLU A 14 12.30 -19.83 -0.69
N VAL A 15 12.18 -18.92 -1.66
CA VAL A 15 11.25 -17.77 -1.59
C VAL A 15 9.77 -18.18 -1.55
N ARG A 16 9.47 -19.46 -1.80
CA ARG A 16 8.13 -20.05 -1.67
C ARG A 16 7.79 -20.47 -0.25
N GLU A 17 8.79 -20.58 0.63
CA GLU A 17 8.59 -20.89 2.04
C GLU A 17 8.06 -19.65 2.79
N GLN A 18 7.76 -19.76 4.08
CA GLN A 18 7.36 -18.60 4.89
C GLN A 18 8.60 -17.80 5.30
N GLY A 19 8.60 -16.48 5.12
CA GLY A 19 9.75 -15.65 5.44
C GLY A 19 9.74 -14.25 4.85
N LEU A 20 10.87 -13.55 5.02
CA LEU A 20 11.14 -12.23 4.45
C LEU A 20 12.44 -12.32 3.64
N TRP A 21 12.43 -11.82 2.42
CA TRP A 21 13.60 -11.74 1.56
C TRP A 21 13.74 -10.33 1.02
N VAL A 22 14.96 -9.80 1.08
CA VAL A 22 15.27 -8.45 0.60
C VAL A 22 16.41 -8.53 -0.40
N TRP A 23 16.16 -8.01 -1.59
CA TRP A 23 17.17 -7.85 -2.63
C TRP A 23 17.43 -6.37 -2.88
N ARG A 24 18.69 -6.02 -3.07
CA ARG A 24 19.08 -4.74 -3.66
C ARG A 24 19.25 -4.90 -5.16
N VAL A 25 18.79 -3.93 -5.93
CA VAL A 25 18.99 -3.90 -7.38
C VAL A 25 20.39 -3.37 -7.67
N GLU A 26 21.24 -4.21 -8.26
CA GLU A 26 22.60 -3.83 -8.64
C GLU A 26 22.85 -4.18 -10.10
N LYS A 27 23.06 -3.18 -10.95
CA LYS A 27 23.40 -3.38 -12.39
C LYS A 27 22.45 -4.38 -13.07
N MET A 28 21.14 -4.14 -12.95
CA MET A 28 20.06 -4.97 -13.50
C MET A 28 19.90 -6.37 -12.89
N LYS A 29 20.45 -6.62 -11.69
CA LYS A 29 20.33 -7.90 -10.99
C LYS A 29 19.76 -7.72 -9.58
N ALA A 30 19.01 -8.72 -9.13
CA ALA A 30 18.56 -8.83 -7.74
C ALA A 30 19.68 -9.48 -6.91
N VAL A 31 20.33 -8.69 -6.05
CA VAL A 31 21.37 -9.18 -5.12
C VAL A 31 20.73 -9.38 -3.75
N LEU A 32 20.64 -10.64 -3.29
CA LEU A 32 20.06 -10.98 -1.99
C LEU A 32 20.93 -10.40 -0.88
N LEU A 33 20.30 -9.72 0.07
CA LEU A 33 20.98 -9.12 1.21
C LEU A 33 21.18 -10.12 2.35
N ASP A 34 22.18 -9.86 3.19
CA ASP A 34 22.26 -10.50 4.49
C ASP A 34 21.08 -10.04 5.37
N PRO A 35 20.41 -10.93 6.13
CA PRO A 35 19.31 -10.57 7.03
C PRO A 35 19.61 -9.41 7.99
N LEU A 36 20.87 -9.21 8.38
CA LEU A 36 21.31 -8.07 9.21
C LEU A 36 21.16 -6.71 8.50
N GLN A 37 20.98 -6.71 7.19
CA GLN A 37 20.87 -5.52 6.34
C GLN A 37 19.46 -5.26 5.82
N TYR A 38 18.48 -6.11 6.15
CA TYR A 38 17.12 -6.03 5.62
C TYR A 38 16.42 -4.69 5.87
N SER A 39 16.76 -4.01 6.97
CA SER A 39 16.15 -2.72 7.33
C SER A 39 16.96 -1.49 6.88
N VAL A 40 17.97 -1.68 6.02
CA VAL A 40 18.88 -0.61 5.57
C VAL A 40 18.65 -0.34 4.09
N PHE A 41 18.18 0.87 3.79
CA PHE A 41 17.86 1.28 2.43
C PHE A 41 18.69 2.50 2.04
N TYR A 42 19.34 2.44 0.89
CA TYR A 42 20.11 3.54 0.33
C TYR A 42 19.22 4.39 -0.58
N ASN A 43 19.21 5.71 -0.40
CA ASN A 43 18.31 6.60 -1.12
C ASN A 43 18.62 6.73 -2.63
N GLY A 44 19.81 6.35 -3.06
CA GLY A 44 20.18 6.23 -4.46
C GLY A 44 19.89 4.88 -5.09
N ASP A 45 19.35 3.91 -4.35
CA ASP A 45 19.14 2.54 -4.84
C ASP A 45 17.64 2.18 -4.90
N ALA A 46 17.35 1.04 -5.53
CA ALA A 46 16.04 0.40 -5.52
C ALA A 46 16.12 -1.02 -4.95
N TYR A 47 15.03 -1.49 -4.34
CA TYR A 47 14.99 -2.77 -3.62
C TYR A 47 13.70 -3.54 -3.91
N ILE A 48 13.81 -4.86 -3.81
CA ILE A 48 12.70 -5.79 -3.87
C ILE A 48 12.59 -6.45 -2.50
N VAL A 49 11.42 -6.40 -1.89
CA VAL A 49 11.13 -7.03 -0.60
C VAL A 49 9.96 -7.99 -0.78
N LEU A 50 10.17 -9.26 -0.53
CA LEU A 50 9.12 -10.27 -0.53
C LEU A 50 8.82 -10.67 0.91
N SER A 51 7.56 -10.52 1.32
CA SER A 51 7.01 -11.12 2.54
C SER A 51 6.12 -12.28 2.12
N ASN A 52 6.49 -13.51 2.48
CA ASN A 52 5.68 -14.70 2.19
C ASN A 52 5.14 -15.27 3.50
N GLN A 53 3.82 -15.29 3.63
CA GLN A 53 3.10 -15.78 4.80
C GLN A 53 2.56 -17.20 4.58
N GLY A 54 3.04 -17.90 3.55
CA GLY A 54 2.58 -19.23 3.16
C GLY A 54 1.11 -19.20 2.78
N LYS A 55 0.24 -19.80 3.62
CA LYS A 55 -1.21 -19.82 3.38
C LYS A 55 -1.86 -18.43 3.46
N GLY A 56 -1.24 -17.46 4.13
CA GLY A 56 -1.69 -16.06 4.14
C GLY A 56 -1.44 -15.33 2.81
N GLY A 57 -0.74 -15.99 1.88
CA GLY A 57 -0.30 -15.40 0.62
C GLY A 57 1.03 -14.66 0.76
N SER A 58 1.38 -13.89 -0.26
CA SER A 58 2.61 -13.11 -0.30
C SER A 58 2.38 -11.68 -0.77
N ASP A 59 3.29 -10.80 -0.35
CA ASP A 59 3.36 -9.38 -0.69
C ASP A 59 4.75 -9.07 -1.25
N LEU A 60 4.79 -8.41 -2.40
CA LEU A 60 5.99 -8.07 -3.14
C LEU A 60 6.13 -6.55 -3.23
N HIS A 61 7.04 -5.98 -2.47
CA HIS A 61 7.26 -4.55 -2.39
C HIS A 61 8.46 -4.13 -3.23
N MET A 62 8.27 -3.14 -4.10
CA MET A 62 9.31 -2.46 -4.86
C MET A 62 9.58 -1.13 -4.18
N TRP A 63 10.68 -1.03 -3.45
CA TRP A 63 11.07 0.20 -2.77
C TRP A 63 11.99 1.04 -3.65
N MET A 64 11.67 2.32 -3.78
CA MET A 64 12.38 3.27 -4.62
C MET A 64 12.97 4.40 -3.77
N GLY A 65 14.30 4.52 -3.78
CA GLY A 65 14.98 5.62 -3.13
C GLY A 65 14.69 6.95 -3.82
N GLU A 66 14.65 8.04 -3.05
CA GLU A 66 14.35 9.39 -3.54
C GLU A 66 15.31 9.84 -4.66
N LYS A 67 16.57 9.38 -4.61
CA LYS A 67 17.66 9.70 -5.54
C LYS A 67 17.97 8.57 -6.52
N SER A 68 17.19 7.48 -6.50
CA SER A 68 17.40 6.34 -7.39
C SER A 68 17.19 6.73 -8.86
N SER A 69 18.01 6.18 -9.75
CA SER A 69 17.93 6.48 -11.18
C SER A 69 16.70 5.82 -11.83
N ARG A 70 16.24 6.38 -12.96
CA ARG A 70 15.12 5.77 -13.73
C ARG A 70 15.43 4.35 -14.18
N ASP A 71 16.68 4.07 -14.52
CA ASP A 71 17.12 2.74 -14.96
C ASP A 71 17.05 1.73 -13.81
N GLU A 72 17.46 2.11 -12.59
CA GLU A 72 17.34 1.26 -11.41
C GLU A 72 15.88 1.01 -11.02
N GLN A 73 15.03 2.03 -11.08
CA GLN A 73 13.60 1.89 -10.83
C GLN A 73 12.95 0.96 -11.87
N GLY A 74 13.31 1.10 -13.15
CA GLY A 74 12.86 0.21 -14.22
C GLY A 74 13.34 -1.22 -14.05
N ALA A 75 14.60 -1.40 -13.62
CA ALA A 75 15.17 -2.70 -13.28
C ALA A 75 14.44 -3.36 -12.11
N CYS A 76 14.13 -2.60 -11.07
CA CYS A 76 13.37 -3.06 -9.91
C CYS A 76 11.99 -3.59 -10.34
N ALA A 77 11.23 -2.81 -11.12
CA ALA A 77 9.93 -3.22 -11.64
C ALA A 77 10.02 -4.48 -12.53
N MET A 78 11.03 -4.56 -13.40
CA MET A 78 11.28 -5.74 -14.24
C MET A 78 11.55 -6.98 -13.40
N LEU A 79 12.44 -6.89 -12.42
CA LEU A 79 12.81 -7.99 -11.54
C LEU A 79 11.64 -8.43 -10.65
N ALA A 80 10.84 -7.49 -10.16
CA ALA A 80 9.61 -7.79 -9.42
C ALA A 80 8.59 -8.52 -10.30
N THR A 81 8.43 -8.12 -11.57
CA THR A 81 7.55 -8.83 -12.53
C THR A 81 8.03 -10.27 -12.77
N GLN A 82 9.34 -10.49 -12.82
CA GLN A 82 9.92 -11.83 -12.93
C GLN A 82 9.67 -12.68 -11.68
N LEU A 83 9.80 -12.09 -10.48
CA LEU A 83 9.52 -12.78 -9.22
C LEU A 83 8.02 -13.10 -9.07
N ASP A 84 7.14 -12.17 -9.42
CA ASP A 84 5.68 -12.38 -9.48
C ASP A 84 5.35 -13.57 -10.39
N SER A 85 5.90 -13.58 -11.61
CA SER A 85 5.73 -14.69 -12.56
C SER A 85 6.26 -16.02 -12.01
N PHE A 86 7.41 -15.98 -11.32
CA PHE A 86 8.01 -17.16 -10.67
C PHE A 86 7.15 -17.71 -9.52
N LEU A 87 6.39 -16.84 -8.85
CA LEU A 87 5.42 -17.14 -7.80
C LEU A 87 4.00 -17.38 -8.34
N GLY A 88 3.81 -17.40 -9.66
CA GLY A 88 2.53 -17.71 -10.29
C GLY A 88 1.54 -16.54 -10.40
N GLY A 89 1.98 -15.30 -10.16
CA GLY A 89 1.13 -14.11 -10.20
C GLY A 89 0.25 -13.89 -8.96
N GLU A 90 0.48 -14.69 -7.92
CA GLU A 90 -0.21 -14.67 -6.63
C GLU A 90 0.16 -13.52 -5.68
N PRO A 91 1.39 -12.96 -5.71
CA PRO A 91 1.72 -11.86 -4.80
C PRO A 91 0.89 -10.61 -5.07
N VAL A 92 0.48 -9.93 -3.99
CA VAL A 92 0.07 -8.51 -4.08
C VAL A 92 1.33 -7.68 -4.26
N GLN A 93 1.36 -6.78 -5.25
CA GLN A 93 2.57 -5.98 -5.50
C GLN A 93 2.37 -4.55 -5.03
N HIS A 94 3.39 -3.99 -4.40
CA HIS A 94 3.35 -2.66 -3.81
C HIS A 94 4.50 -1.81 -4.31
N ARG A 95 4.23 -0.64 -4.88
CA ARG A 95 5.25 0.37 -5.16
C ARG A 95 5.40 1.27 -3.93
N GLN A 96 6.57 1.18 -3.30
CA GLN A 96 6.95 1.90 -2.10
C GLN A 96 7.93 3.01 -2.47
N VAL A 97 7.67 4.23 -2.03
CA VAL A 97 8.58 5.36 -2.27
C VAL A 97 9.14 5.82 -0.93
N GLN A 98 10.45 6.10 -0.89
CA GLN A 98 11.11 6.60 0.30
C GLN A 98 10.37 7.80 0.92
N GLY A 99 10.06 7.72 2.22
CA GLY A 99 9.34 8.74 2.98
C GLY A 99 7.82 8.68 2.82
N TYR A 100 7.32 7.85 1.91
CA TYR A 100 5.90 7.62 1.63
C TYR A 100 5.61 6.13 1.57
N GLU A 101 6.36 5.31 2.30
CA GLU A 101 6.12 3.88 2.38
C GLU A 101 4.79 3.59 3.06
N SER A 102 4.12 2.55 2.58
CA SER A 102 2.93 2.04 3.22
C SER A 102 3.33 1.45 4.57
N PRO A 103 2.55 1.66 5.61
CA PRO A 103 2.83 1.08 6.90
C PRO A 103 2.87 -0.45 6.93
N GLU A 104 2.19 -1.16 6.02
CA GLU A 104 2.36 -2.62 5.90
C GLU A 104 3.82 -2.97 5.56
N PHE A 105 4.46 -2.19 4.69
CA PHE A 105 5.89 -2.33 4.42
C PHE A 105 6.74 -1.98 5.65
N MET A 106 6.41 -0.89 6.35
CA MET A 106 7.14 -0.50 7.56
C MET A 106 7.01 -1.55 8.68
N GLY A 107 5.86 -2.22 8.78
CA GLY A 107 5.58 -3.31 9.72
C GLY A 107 6.46 -4.55 9.52
N LEU A 108 7.01 -4.75 8.31
CA LEU A 108 8.01 -5.80 8.04
C LEU A 108 9.32 -5.57 8.82
N PHE A 109 9.57 -4.32 9.24
CA PHE A 109 10.77 -3.92 9.95
C PHE A 109 10.39 -3.38 11.34
N PRO A 110 10.13 -4.24 12.36
CA PRO A 110 9.71 -3.83 13.70
C PRO A 110 10.80 -3.08 14.49
N LYS A 111 11.95 -2.86 13.87
CA LYS A 111 13.05 -2.03 14.38
C LYS A 111 13.19 -0.74 13.56
N GLY A 112 12.19 -0.39 12.77
CA GLY A 112 12.23 0.72 11.83
C GLY A 112 13.18 0.49 10.65
N VAL A 113 13.05 1.37 9.68
CA VAL A 113 13.91 1.45 8.50
C VAL A 113 14.98 2.52 8.70
N SER A 114 16.21 2.24 8.25
CA SER A 114 17.32 3.19 8.24
C SER A 114 17.62 3.61 6.81
N TYR A 115 17.36 4.88 6.48
CA TYR A 115 17.80 5.46 5.21
C TYR A 115 19.28 5.85 5.28
N LYS A 116 20.00 5.56 4.20
CA LYS A 116 21.39 5.92 4.02
C LYS A 116 21.56 6.72 2.75
N GLU A 117 22.45 7.69 2.81
CA GLU A 117 22.85 8.45 1.64
C GLU A 117 23.73 7.57 0.74
N GLY A 118 23.53 7.70 -0.58
CA GLY A 118 24.34 7.03 -1.58
C GLY A 118 23.65 5.79 -2.17
N GLY A 119 24.44 4.83 -2.65
CA GLY A 119 23.96 3.67 -3.39
C GLY A 119 25.07 2.84 -4.03
N VAL A 120 24.71 1.93 -4.95
CA VAL A 120 25.63 1.07 -5.72
C VAL A 120 26.73 1.89 -6.42
N GLU A 121 26.39 3.08 -6.89
CA GLU A 121 27.35 3.98 -7.54
C GLU A 121 28.29 4.71 -6.58
N SER A 122 27.95 4.86 -5.29
CA SER A 122 28.65 5.78 -4.38
C SER A 122 29.36 5.15 -3.18
N GLY A 123 29.30 3.84 -2.96
CA GLY A 123 30.33 3.12 -2.19
C GLY A 123 30.60 3.51 -0.71
N PHE A 124 29.64 4.04 0.05
CA PHE A 124 29.88 4.45 1.46
C PHE A 124 29.04 3.73 2.54
N LYS A 125 29.62 3.64 3.76
CA LYS A 125 29.10 2.96 4.96
C LYS A 125 28.46 3.91 6.00
N SER A 126 27.20 3.62 6.31
CA SER A 126 26.44 3.64 7.58
C SER A 126 26.62 4.72 8.68
N ALA A 127 25.50 5.35 9.06
CA ALA A 127 25.18 5.85 10.40
C ALA A 127 23.77 5.36 10.85
N ARG A 128 23.54 5.26 12.18
CA ARG A 128 22.43 4.55 12.87
C ARG A 128 21.12 5.35 13.00
N SER A 129 19.96 4.66 13.02
CA SER A 129 18.66 5.15 13.54
C SER A 129 17.88 4.05 14.31
N ARG A 130 16.88 4.51 15.08
CA ARG A 130 16.17 3.90 16.24
C ARG A 130 15.09 2.84 15.89
N THR A 131 14.77 1.99 16.87
CA THR A 131 13.97 0.76 16.74
C THR A 131 12.75 0.68 17.67
N GLY A 132 11.55 0.31 17.15
CA GLY A 132 10.36 -0.10 17.91
C GLY A 132 9.25 -0.70 17.02
N PRO A 133 8.37 -1.61 17.53
CA PRO A 133 7.34 -2.30 16.73
C PRO A 133 6.29 -1.30 16.23
N VAL A 134 5.96 -1.37 14.93
CA VAL A 134 5.13 -0.39 14.23
C VAL A 134 3.64 -0.78 14.32
N THR A 135 2.80 0.18 14.65
CA THR A 135 1.34 0.11 14.70
C THR A 135 0.73 1.05 13.66
N HIS A 136 -0.49 0.80 13.17
CA HIS A 136 -1.09 1.57 12.08
C HIS A 136 -2.06 2.62 12.59
N LEU A 137 -2.16 3.77 11.92
CA LEU A 137 -3.17 4.77 12.19
C LEU A 137 -3.89 5.19 10.91
N TYR A 138 -5.20 4.99 10.87
CA TYR A 138 -6.06 5.43 9.78
C TYR A 138 -6.92 6.60 10.21
N HIS A 139 -6.99 7.62 9.38
CA HIS A 139 -7.90 8.75 9.51
C HIS A 139 -9.16 8.50 8.67
N VAL A 140 -10.31 8.43 9.33
CA VAL A 140 -11.63 8.24 8.74
C VAL A 140 -12.34 9.59 8.68
N LYS A 141 -12.46 10.13 7.46
CA LYS A 141 -12.99 11.48 7.24
C LYS A 141 -13.94 11.54 6.04
N GLY A 142 -14.98 12.35 6.16
CA GLY A 142 -15.86 12.74 5.07
C GLY A 142 -17.28 13.03 5.57
N LYS A 143 -18.08 13.67 4.72
CA LYS A 143 -19.49 13.96 5.06
C LYS A 143 -20.43 13.05 4.29
N LYS A 144 -20.20 12.89 2.98
CA LYS A 144 -20.96 11.98 2.11
C LYS A 144 -20.10 10.80 1.66
N ASN A 145 -18.83 11.04 1.37
CA ASN A 145 -17.90 10.04 0.86
C ASN A 145 -16.84 9.74 1.93
N ILE A 146 -17.23 9.08 3.01
CA ILE A 146 -16.32 8.78 4.12
C ILE A 146 -15.35 7.67 3.71
N ARG A 147 -14.05 7.93 3.86
CA ARG A 147 -12.96 6.99 3.55
C ARG A 147 -11.94 6.96 4.68
N ALA A 148 -11.32 5.80 4.86
CA ALA A 148 -10.11 5.69 5.64
C ALA A 148 -8.89 5.95 4.75
N ARG A 149 -8.00 6.83 5.21
CA ARG A 149 -6.66 6.99 4.67
C ARG A 149 -5.65 6.76 5.78
N GLU A 150 -4.53 6.16 5.46
CA GLU A 150 -3.48 5.99 6.44
C GLU A 150 -2.73 7.30 6.69
N VAL A 151 -2.32 7.53 7.94
CA VAL A 151 -1.67 8.76 8.40
C VAL A 151 -0.54 8.44 9.37
N GLU A 152 0.29 9.45 9.66
CA GLU A 152 1.38 9.31 10.62
C GLU A 152 0.86 8.84 12.00
N LEU A 153 1.50 7.83 12.58
CA LEU A 153 1.22 7.29 13.91
C LEU A 153 1.64 8.30 15.00
N SER A 154 0.85 9.35 15.15
CA SER A 154 1.15 10.46 16.04
C SER A 154 -0.14 11.18 16.43
N TRP A 155 -0.18 11.72 17.65
CA TRP A 155 -1.25 12.63 18.08
C TRP A 155 -1.42 13.86 17.17
N GLY A 156 -0.38 14.25 16.40
CA GLY A 156 -0.48 15.33 15.42
C GLY A 156 -1.45 15.07 14.26
N SER A 157 -1.73 13.79 13.98
CA SER A 157 -2.71 13.36 12.98
C SER A 157 -4.15 13.50 13.49
N PHE A 158 -4.37 13.35 14.79
CA PHE A 158 -5.70 13.36 15.41
C PHE A 158 -6.33 14.76 15.40
N ASN A 159 -7.65 14.78 15.41
CA ASN A 159 -8.44 15.98 15.64
C ASN A 159 -9.80 15.61 16.27
N LYS A 160 -10.48 16.60 16.84
CA LYS A 160 -11.74 16.39 17.57
C LYS A 160 -12.95 16.12 16.66
N GLY A 161 -12.84 16.43 15.37
CA GLY A 161 -13.95 16.41 14.42
C GLY A 161 -14.07 15.12 13.60
N ASP A 162 -13.06 14.25 13.64
CA ASP A 162 -12.99 13.06 12.77
C ASP A 162 -12.84 11.77 13.59
N CYS A 163 -12.92 10.62 12.92
CA CYS A 163 -12.69 9.30 13.52
C CYS A 163 -11.36 8.72 13.07
N PHE A 164 -10.77 7.85 13.90
CA PHE A 164 -9.48 7.23 13.64
C PHE A 164 -9.49 5.75 14.01
N ILE A 165 -8.73 4.94 13.28
CA ILE A 165 -8.50 3.53 13.59
C ILE A 165 -7.04 3.36 13.94
N LEU A 166 -6.76 3.00 15.20
CA LEU A 166 -5.41 2.62 15.64
C LEU A 166 -5.34 1.10 15.72
N ASP A 167 -4.61 0.48 14.80
CA ASP A 167 -4.42 -0.96 14.76
C ASP A 167 -3.12 -1.35 15.48
N LEU A 168 -3.28 -1.99 16.65
CA LEU A 168 -2.20 -2.50 17.50
C LEU A 168 -1.96 -4.00 17.30
N GLY A 169 -2.56 -4.59 16.27
CA GLY A 169 -2.42 -6.01 15.94
C GLY A 169 -3.50 -6.89 16.57
N GLU A 170 -3.39 -7.13 17.87
CA GLU A 170 -4.38 -7.92 18.62
C GLU A 170 -5.59 -7.07 19.08
N THR A 171 -5.38 -5.76 19.22
CA THR A 171 -6.41 -4.78 19.55
C THR A 171 -6.53 -3.77 18.40
N ILE A 172 -7.74 -3.52 17.94
CA ILE A 172 -8.06 -2.44 16.99
C ILE A 172 -8.88 -1.41 17.75
N VAL A 173 -8.38 -0.18 17.85
CA VAL A 173 -9.03 0.94 18.53
C VAL A 173 -9.78 1.77 17.49
N ALA A 174 -11.12 1.78 17.56
CA ALA A 174 -11.97 2.70 16.80
C ALA A 174 -12.19 3.96 17.63
N TRP A 175 -11.30 4.94 17.47
CA TRP A 175 -11.34 6.20 18.21
C TRP A 175 -12.22 7.24 17.51
N SER A 176 -13.07 7.93 18.28
CA SER A 176 -13.99 8.95 17.79
C SER A 176 -13.74 10.28 18.50
N GLY A 177 -13.44 11.33 17.72
CA GLY A 177 -13.32 12.69 18.26
C GLY A 177 -14.64 13.16 18.88
N SER A 178 -14.57 14.04 19.88
CA SER A 178 -15.76 14.47 20.62
C SER A 178 -16.83 15.11 19.72
N LYS A 179 -16.43 15.65 18.57
CA LYS A 179 -17.27 16.33 17.58
C LYS A 179 -17.47 15.53 16.28
N ALA A 180 -16.97 14.31 16.21
CA ALA A 180 -17.10 13.47 15.02
C ALA A 180 -18.54 13.11 14.69
N ASN A 181 -18.88 13.11 13.39
CA ASN A 181 -20.26 12.94 12.95
C ASN A 181 -20.70 11.45 13.02
N MET A 182 -22.01 11.20 13.11
CA MET A 182 -22.52 9.82 13.29
C MET A 182 -22.17 8.88 12.13
N PHE A 183 -22.07 9.39 10.90
CA PHE A 183 -21.73 8.57 9.75
C PHE A 183 -20.25 8.14 9.79
N GLU A 184 -19.35 9.03 10.24
CA GLU A 184 -17.93 8.70 10.46
C GLU A 184 -17.78 7.65 11.57
N ARG A 185 -18.53 7.79 12.67
CA ARG A 185 -18.56 6.80 13.77
C ARG A 185 -19.07 5.42 13.32
N GLN A 186 -20.03 5.39 12.41
CA GLN A 186 -20.46 4.14 11.80
C GLN A 186 -19.37 3.58 10.88
N LYS A 187 -18.74 4.44 10.06
CA LYS A 187 -17.75 4.03 9.07
C LYS A 187 -16.46 3.52 9.69
N VAL A 188 -15.97 4.16 10.75
CA VAL A 188 -14.77 3.72 11.50
C VAL A 188 -14.98 2.31 12.04
N ARG A 189 -16.18 2.00 12.56
CA ARG A 189 -16.52 0.66 13.04
C ARG A 189 -16.60 -0.36 11.92
N GLU A 190 -17.23 -0.02 10.79
CA GLU A 190 -17.28 -0.89 9.60
C GLU A 190 -15.87 -1.27 9.11
N ILE A 191 -14.97 -0.29 9.01
CA ILE A 191 -13.60 -0.52 8.54
C ILE A 191 -12.81 -1.31 9.58
N ALA A 192 -12.96 -1.03 10.87
CA ALA A 192 -12.33 -1.81 11.94
C ALA A 192 -12.78 -3.29 11.94
N MET A 193 -14.07 -3.56 11.70
CA MET A 193 -14.58 -4.93 11.52
C MET A 193 -13.98 -5.61 10.30
N LEU A 194 -13.86 -4.88 9.18
CA LEU A 194 -13.28 -5.41 7.97
C LEU A 194 -11.79 -5.77 8.16
N ILE A 195 -11.00 -4.92 8.81
CA ILE A 195 -9.60 -5.19 9.20
C ILE A 195 -9.53 -6.44 10.09
N ARG A 196 -10.36 -6.51 11.14
CA ARG A 196 -10.42 -7.67 12.04
C ARG A 196 -10.66 -8.96 11.25
N ASP A 197 -11.69 -8.99 10.42
CA ASP A 197 -12.16 -10.23 9.80
C ASP A 197 -11.23 -10.71 8.68
N THR A 198 -10.67 -9.78 7.90
CA THR A 198 -9.85 -10.10 6.73
C THR A 198 -8.36 -10.21 7.05
N GLU A 199 -7.79 -9.21 7.73
CA GLU A 199 -6.34 -9.12 7.97
C GLU A 199 -5.94 -9.77 9.30
N ARG A 200 -6.85 -9.81 10.28
CA ARG A 200 -6.61 -10.43 11.60
C ARG A 200 -7.31 -11.79 11.77
N ASN A 201 -7.85 -12.35 10.69
CA ASN A 201 -8.60 -13.62 10.66
C ASN A 201 -9.70 -13.72 11.73
N GLY A 202 -10.38 -12.61 12.04
CA GLY A 202 -11.45 -12.53 13.03
C GLY A 202 -10.98 -12.56 14.49
N LYS A 203 -9.66 -12.57 14.77
CA LYS A 203 -9.12 -12.78 16.13
C LYS A 203 -8.87 -11.51 16.92
N ALA A 204 -8.71 -10.37 16.24
CA ALA A 204 -8.45 -9.10 16.93
C ALA A 204 -9.70 -8.60 17.68
N ARG A 205 -9.48 -7.95 18.83
CA ARG A 205 -10.53 -7.30 19.61
C ARG A 205 -10.70 -5.87 19.11
N ILE A 206 -11.93 -5.47 18.80
CA ILE A 206 -12.25 -4.07 18.50
C ILE A 206 -12.71 -3.38 19.78
N ILE A 207 -12.13 -2.21 20.09
CA ILE A 207 -12.57 -1.35 21.18
C ILE A 207 -12.98 0.02 20.64
N ASP A 208 -14.19 0.44 20.95
CA ASP A 208 -14.67 1.79 20.63
C ASP A 208 -14.21 2.74 21.73
N VAL A 209 -13.60 3.85 21.33
CA VAL A 209 -13.06 4.84 22.24
C VAL A 209 -13.54 6.22 21.81
N ILE A 210 -13.97 7.02 22.78
CA ILE A 210 -14.34 8.42 22.56
C ILE A 210 -13.24 9.30 23.16
N GLU A 211 -13.00 10.47 22.57
CA GLU A 211 -12.07 11.48 23.12
C GLU A 211 -12.27 11.66 24.64
N GLY A 212 -11.21 11.43 25.41
CA GLY A 212 -11.20 11.48 26.88
C GLY A 212 -11.32 10.12 27.58
N GLU A 213 -11.57 9.04 26.85
CA GLU A 213 -11.67 7.67 27.37
C GLU A 213 -10.55 6.76 26.84
N GLU A 214 -9.41 7.34 26.46
CA GLU A 214 -8.33 6.60 25.81
C GLU A 214 -7.73 5.50 26.72
N PRO A 215 -7.65 4.24 26.24
CA PRO A 215 -7.10 3.15 27.02
C PRO A 215 -5.59 3.28 27.16
N LEU A 216 -5.04 2.66 28.22
CA LEU A 216 -3.60 2.70 28.49
C LEU A 216 -2.76 2.21 27.30
N GLU A 217 -3.23 1.19 26.57
CA GLU A 217 -2.58 0.64 25.37
C GLU A 217 -2.39 1.72 24.29
N MET A 218 -3.37 2.61 24.10
CA MET A 218 -3.31 3.71 23.13
C MET A 218 -2.29 4.77 23.56
N VAL A 219 -2.29 5.15 24.84
CA VAL A 219 -1.34 6.12 25.41
C VAL A 219 0.08 5.57 25.40
N GLN A 220 0.26 4.26 25.60
CA GLN A 220 1.56 3.60 25.49
C GLN A 220 2.08 3.61 24.04
N ALA A 221 1.19 3.44 23.05
CA ALA A 221 1.55 3.43 21.64
C ALA A 221 1.87 4.85 21.09
N LEU A 222 1.06 5.85 21.43
CA LEU A 222 1.15 7.20 20.87
C LEU A 222 1.86 8.22 21.77
N GLY A 223 2.11 7.87 23.03
CA GLY A 223 2.61 8.78 24.05
C GLY A 223 1.50 9.60 24.73
N PRO A 224 1.87 10.59 25.57
CA PRO A 224 0.93 11.41 26.31
C PRO A 224 -0.02 12.19 25.40
N ILE A 225 -1.29 12.23 25.77
CA ILE A 225 -2.35 12.88 24.99
C ILE A 225 -2.18 14.41 25.06
N PRO A 226 -1.96 15.11 23.92
CA PRO A 226 -1.90 16.57 23.89
C PRO A 226 -3.30 17.17 23.73
N SER A 227 -3.39 18.51 23.72
CA SER A 227 -4.61 19.17 23.24
C SER A 227 -4.74 18.95 21.73
N LEU A 228 -5.82 18.28 21.32
CA LEU A 228 -6.12 18.04 19.91
C LEU A 228 -6.68 19.30 19.23
N LYS A 229 -6.37 19.44 17.94
CA LYS A 229 -6.93 20.49 17.07
C LYS A 229 -8.42 20.24 16.78
N GLU A 230 -9.15 21.31 16.50
CA GLU A 230 -10.52 21.22 16.02
C GLU A 230 -10.57 20.63 14.61
N GLY A 231 -11.63 19.89 14.29
CA GLY A 231 -11.92 19.51 12.90
C GLY A 231 -12.49 20.69 12.11
N SER A 232 -12.39 20.64 10.79
CA SER A 232 -12.90 21.68 9.89
C SER A 232 -13.92 21.14 8.90
N THR A 233 -15.07 21.80 8.80
CA THR A 233 -16.11 21.48 7.81
C THR A 233 -15.66 21.76 6.37
N GLU A 234 -14.71 22.67 6.17
CA GLU A 234 -14.11 22.92 4.86
C GLU A 234 -13.18 21.77 4.47
N GLU A 235 -12.44 21.22 5.45
CA GLU A 235 -11.63 20.01 5.24
C GLU A 235 -12.50 18.78 4.96
N ASP A 236 -13.71 18.68 5.55
CA ASP A 236 -14.67 17.61 5.23
C ASP A 236 -15.14 17.68 3.77
N ALA A 237 -15.46 18.89 3.30
CA ALA A 237 -15.89 19.11 1.92
C ALA A 237 -14.74 18.85 0.93
N ALA A 238 -13.52 19.26 1.28
CA ALA A 238 -12.32 18.95 0.49
C ALA A 238 -12.04 17.44 0.46
N ALA A 239 -12.20 16.75 1.59
CA ALA A 239 -12.09 15.30 1.67
C ALA A 239 -13.15 14.60 0.82
N ASP A 240 -14.41 15.04 0.84
CA ASP A 240 -15.48 14.47 0.00
C ASP A 240 -15.18 14.57 -1.50
N VAL A 241 -14.51 15.65 -1.92
CA VAL A 241 -14.03 15.84 -3.30
C VAL A 241 -12.83 14.95 -3.60
N ALA A 242 -11.84 14.88 -2.71
CA ALA A 242 -10.66 14.02 -2.89
C ALA A 242 -11.00 12.53 -2.87
N ASN A 243 -12.00 12.13 -2.07
CA ASN A 243 -12.49 10.77 -1.92
C ASN A 243 -13.34 10.29 -3.11
N ALA A 244 -13.60 11.16 -4.09
CA ALA A 244 -14.27 10.81 -5.34
C ALA A 244 -13.33 9.97 -6.22
N ALA A 245 -13.20 8.69 -5.88
CA ALA A 245 -12.45 7.76 -6.70
C ALA A 245 -13.14 7.49 -8.03
N SER A 246 -12.35 7.29 -9.08
CA SER A 246 -12.80 6.86 -10.41
C SER A 246 -12.35 5.43 -10.70
N LEU A 247 -13.09 4.71 -11.56
CA LEU A 247 -12.74 3.37 -12.00
C LEU A 247 -12.54 3.35 -13.52
N TYR A 248 -11.41 2.80 -13.96
CA TYR A 248 -11.04 2.68 -15.36
C TYR A 248 -10.82 1.21 -15.72
N LYS A 249 -11.23 0.83 -16.92
CA LYS A 249 -10.91 -0.45 -17.55
C LYS A 249 -9.63 -0.31 -18.38
N VAL A 250 -8.69 -1.21 -18.18
CA VAL A 250 -7.49 -1.37 -18.99
C VAL A 250 -7.78 -2.44 -20.04
N SER A 251 -7.64 -2.12 -21.33
CA SER A 251 -7.85 -3.10 -22.40
C SER A 251 -6.81 -2.97 -23.50
N ASN A 252 -6.28 -4.10 -23.95
CA ASN A 252 -5.41 -4.18 -25.13
C ASN A 252 -6.10 -4.71 -26.39
N ALA A 253 -7.43 -4.85 -26.40
CA ALA A 253 -8.19 -5.47 -27.49
C ALA A 253 -7.97 -4.80 -28.87
N THR A 254 -7.54 -3.53 -28.89
CA THR A 254 -7.25 -2.74 -30.09
C THR A 254 -5.80 -2.89 -30.59
N GLY A 255 -4.98 -3.70 -29.91
CA GLY A 255 -3.53 -3.84 -30.17
C GLY A 255 -2.67 -2.77 -29.48
N GLN A 256 -3.28 -1.78 -28.82
CA GLN A 256 -2.63 -0.80 -27.94
C GLN A 256 -3.37 -0.79 -26.60
N MET A 257 -2.64 -0.51 -25.51
CA MET A 257 -3.26 -0.36 -24.19
C MET A 257 -4.12 0.91 -24.17
N THR A 258 -5.40 0.74 -23.84
CA THR A 258 -6.37 1.82 -23.74
C THR A 258 -6.97 1.86 -22.35
N LEU A 259 -7.18 3.07 -21.83
CA LEU A 259 -7.85 3.31 -20.55
C LEU A 259 -9.24 3.88 -20.84
N THR A 260 -10.27 3.10 -20.52
CA THR A 260 -11.66 3.54 -20.65
C THR A 260 -12.21 3.82 -19.27
N LYS A 261 -12.61 5.06 -19.01
CA LYS A 261 -13.27 5.40 -17.75
C LYS A 261 -14.66 4.76 -17.69
N LEU A 262 -14.91 3.96 -16.66
CA LEU A 262 -16.20 3.29 -16.44
C LEU A 262 -17.10 4.09 -15.50
N CYS A 263 -16.52 4.66 -14.44
CA CYS A 263 -17.25 5.40 -13.42
C CYS A 263 -16.43 6.61 -12.98
N ASP A 264 -17.05 7.79 -12.99
CA ASP A 264 -16.43 9.02 -12.49
C ASP A 264 -16.38 9.09 -10.96
N ARG A 265 -17.30 8.41 -10.26
CA ARG A 265 -17.40 8.44 -8.79
C ARG A 265 -17.91 7.12 -8.22
N GLY A 266 -17.28 6.66 -7.15
CA GLY A 266 -17.78 5.56 -6.32
C GLY A 266 -18.93 5.97 -5.37
N PRO A 267 -19.45 5.03 -4.57
CA PRO A 267 -19.01 3.63 -4.47
C PRO A 267 -19.42 2.79 -5.68
N PHE A 268 -18.54 1.87 -6.09
CA PHE A 268 -18.68 1.05 -7.30
C PHE A 268 -19.45 -0.26 -7.04
N SER A 269 -19.95 -0.89 -8.10
CA SER A 269 -20.43 -2.29 -8.03
C SER A 269 -19.25 -3.24 -8.22
N GLN A 270 -19.17 -4.33 -7.43
CA GLN A 270 -18.13 -5.36 -7.59
C GLN A 270 -18.20 -6.02 -8.97
N GLU A 271 -19.40 -6.09 -9.56
CA GLU A 271 -19.65 -6.65 -10.91
C GLU A 271 -18.93 -5.89 -12.04
N LEU A 272 -18.48 -4.66 -11.79
CA LEU A 272 -17.67 -3.90 -12.76
C LEU A 272 -16.27 -4.50 -12.95
N LEU A 273 -15.77 -5.29 -11.99
CA LEU A 273 -14.49 -5.96 -12.07
C LEU A 273 -14.63 -7.29 -12.84
N GLU A 274 -14.63 -7.17 -14.17
CA GLU A 274 -14.72 -8.33 -15.07
C GLU A 274 -13.43 -9.16 -14.98
N LYS A 275 -13.57 -10.46 -14.71
CA LYS A 275 -12.42 -11.38 -14.51
C LYS A 275 -11.44 -11.43 -15.68
N ASP A 276 -11.88 -11.07 -16.89
CA ASP A 276 -11.10 -11.19 -18.12
C ASP A 276 -10.31 -9.92 -18.45
N ASP A 277 -10.34 -8.91 -17.58
CA ASP A 277 -9.72 -7.60 -17.78
C ASP A 277 -8.94 -7.11 -16.54
N CYS A 278 -8.17 -6.03 -16.72
CA CYS A 278 -7.53 -5.30 -15.63
C CYS A 278 -8.20 -3.93 -15.43
N PHE A 279 -8.14 -3.40 -14.21
CA PHE A 279 -8.79 -2.13 -13.86
C PHE A 279 -7.87 -1.23 -13.05
N ILE A 280 -8.01 0.09 -13.21
CA ILE A 280 -7.39 1.07 -12.33
C ILE A 280 -8.47 1.70 -11.46
N LEU A 281 -8.30 1.61 -10.15
CA LEU A 281 -9.03 2.42 -9.20
C LEU A 281 -8.18 3.64 -8.86
N ASP A 282 -8.63 4.79 -9.35
CA ASP A 282 -7.98 6.07 -9.16
C ASP A 282 -8.42 6.70 -7.84
N ASN A 283 -7.46 6.78 -6.91
CA ASN A 283 -7.54 7.54 -5.68
C ASN A 283 -6.27 8.43 -5.54
N GLY A 284 -5.70 8.85 -6.68
CA GLY A 284 -4.40 9.52 -6.74
C GLY A 284 -4.37 10.88 -6.04
N SER A 285 -5.52 11.56 -5.94
CA SER A 285 -5.67 12.77 -5.12
C SER A 285 -5.36 12.55 -3.64
N ASN A 286 -5.51 11.31 -3.16
CA ASN A 286 -5.13 10.86 -1.82
C ASN A 286 -3.78 10.12 -1.81
N GLY A 287 -3.00 10.21 -2.89
CA GLY A 287 -1.65 9.64 -2.97
C GLY A 287 -1.58 8.13 -3.20
N LYS A 288 -2.68 7.46 -3.58
CA LYS A 288 -2.66 6.01 -3.83
C LYS A 288 -3.55 5.62 -4.99
N ILE A 289 -3.05 4.79 -5.89
CA ILE A 289 -3.85 4.15 -6.95
C ILE A 289 -3.75 2.64 -6.84
N TYR A 290 -4.78 1.94 -7.33
CA TYR A 290 -4.82 0.47 -7.32
C TYR A 290 -4.95 -0.06 -8.74
N VAL A 291 -4.25 -1.14 -9.05
CA VAL A 291 -4.43 -1.90 -10.29
C VAL A 291 -4.96 -3.28 -9.94
N TRP A 292 -6.19 -3.58 -10.33
CA TRP A 292 -6.79 -4.89 -10.12
C TRP A 292 -6.58 -5.76 -11.35
N LYS A 293 -6.07 -6.98 -11.15
CA LYS A 293 -5.78 -7.97 -12.20
C LYS A 293 -6.80 -9.11 -12.16
N GLY A 294 -7.67 -9.19 -13.16
CA GLY A 294 -8.61 -10.30 -13.29
C GLY A 294 -7.90 -11.63 -13.55
N ASN A 295 -8.43 -12.74 -13.02
CA ASN A 295 -7.80 -14.06 -13.19
C ASN A 295 -7.79 -14.53 -14.65
N GLY A 296 -8.79 -14.16 -15.45
CA GLY A 296 -8.87 -14.42 -16.88
C GLY A 296 -8.15 -13.39 -17.76
N ALA A 297 -7.68 -12.27 -17.20
CA ALA A 297 -6.97 -11.25 -17.95
C ALA A 297 -5.71 -11.81 -18.62
N ASN A 298 -5.40 -11.30 -19.82
CA ASN A 298 -4.33 -11.86 -20.62
C ASN A 298 -2.95 -11.58 -20.01
N ALA A 299 -1.97 -12.43 -20.36
CA ALA A 299 -0.65 -12.38 -19.75
C ALA A 299 0.07 -11.04 -19.97
N GLU A 300 -0.18 -10.37 -21.11
CA GLU A 300 0.45 -9.09 -21.40
C GLU A 300 -0.14 -7.97 -20.54
N GLU A 301 -1.46 -7.91 -20.37
CA GLU A 301 -2.15 -6.97 -19.45
C GLU A 301 -1.63 -7.09 -18.02
N LYS A 302 -1.50 -8.33 -17.53
CA LYS A 302 -0.95 -8.59 -16.18
C LYS A 302 0.51 -8.15 -16.05
N ARG A 303 1.32 -8.37 -17.09
CA ARG A 303 2.76 -8.06 -17.10
C ARG A 303 3.03 -6.56 -17.12
N VAL A 304 2.17 -5.76 -17.74
CA VAL A 304 2.37 -4.31 -17.88
C VAL A 304 1.63 -3.48 -16.83
N ALA A 305 1.03 -4.11 -15.81
CA ALA A 305 0.25 -3.43 -14.76
C ALA A 305 1.02 -2.26 -14.10
N LEU A 306 2.30 -2.44 -13.76
CA LEU A 306 3.15 -1.37 -13.21
C LEU A 306 3.37 -0.22 -14.20
N LYS A 307 3.61 -0.56 -15.48
CA LYS A 307 3.81 0.44 -16.53
C LYS A 307 2.53 1.25 -16.74
N VAL A 308 1.39 0.59 -16.78
CA VAL A 308 0.07 1.21 -16.91
C VAL A 308 -0.20 2.15 -15.73
N ALA A 309 0.16 1.75 -14.50
CA ALA A 309 0.06 2.62 -13.33
C ALA A 309 0.96 3.87 -13.44
N ASP A 310 2.21 3.71 -13.86
CA ASP A 310 3.16 4.83 -14.03
C ASP A 310 2.72 5.80 -15.15
N GLU A 311 2.18 5.28 -16.25
CA GLU A 311 1.57 6.07 -17.34
C GLU A 311 0.34 6.82 -16.84
N PHE A 312 -0.53 6.16 -16.07
CA PHE A 312 -1.71 6.79 -15.48
C PHE A 312 -1.37 7.93 -14.51
N ILE A 313 -0.39 7.72 -13.63
CA ILE A 313 0.12 8.76 -12.72
C ILE A 313 0.60 9.99 -13.51
N THR A 314 1.28 9.74 -14.63
CA THR A 314 1.80 10.81 -15.50
C THR A 314 0.65 11.55 -16.20
N GLU A 315 -0.31 10.83 -16.77
CA GLU A 315 -1.47 11.39 -17.48
C GLU A 315 -2.33 12.25 -16.55
N MET A 316 -2.54 11.78 -15.31
CA MET A 316 -3.34 12.49 -14.30
C MET A 316 -2.55 13.55 -13.54
N ASN A 317 -1.27 13.75 -13.86
CA ASN A 317 -0.36 14.71 -13.23
C ASN A 317 -0.24 14.53 -11.70
N TYR A 318 -0.24 13.29 -11.22
CA TYR A 318 -0.03 12.98 -9.81
C TYR A 318 1.48 13.00 -9.45
N PRO A 319 1.85 13.36 -8.21
CA PRO A 319 3.26 13.38 -7.79
C PRO A 319 3.87 11.97 -7.74
N ARG A 320 4.56 11.55 -8.80
CA ARG A 320 5.12 10.19 -8.95
C ARG A 320 5.98 9.69 -7.77
N MET A 321 6.72 10.58 -7.11
CA MET A 321 7.55 10.24 -5.95
C MET A 321 6.81 10.33 -4.60
N GLN A 322 5.48 10.42 -4.63
CA GLN A 322 4.62 10.41 -3.45
C GLN A 322 3.42 9.47 -3.63
N THR A 323 3.00 9.22 -4.87
CA THR A 323 1.90 8.32 -5.18
C THR A 323 2.31 6.85 -5.04
N GLN A 324 1.66 6.15 -4.12
CA GLN A 324 1.75 4.70 -3.95
C GLN A 324 0.93 3.97 -5.02
N VAL A 325 1.38 2.76 -5.38
CA VAL A 325 0.66 1.86 -6.29
C VAL A 325 0.51 0.50 -5.62
N GLU A 326 -0.70 -0.04 -5.62
CA GLU A 326 -0.97 -1.40 -5.15
C GLU A 326 -1.61 -2.21 -6.27
N ILE A 327 -1.00 -3.35 -6.61
CA ILE A 327 -1.44 -4.22 -7.70
C ILE A 327 -2.00 -5.51 -7.09
N LEU A 328 -3.29 -5.69 -7.26
CA LEU A 328 -4.11 -6.70 -6.59
C LEU A 328 -4.48 -7.80 -7.57
N PRO A 329 -4.02 -9.05 -7.40
CA PRO A 329 -4.63 -10.18 -8.08
C PRO A 329 -6.06 -10.42 -7.55
N GLN A 330 -6.96 -10.83 -8.44
CA GLN A 330 -8.34 -11.15 -8.08
C GLN A 330 -8.41 -12.17 -6.93
N GLY A 331 -9.19 -11.85 -5.89
CA GLY A 331 -9.32 -12.64 -4.67
C GLY A 331 -8.31 -12.30 -3.57
N ARG A 332 -7.36 -11.39 -3.83
CA ARG A 332 -6.35 -10.91 -2.87
C ARG A 332 -6.46 -9.41 -2.62
N GLU A 333 -7.65 -8.84 -2.78
CA GLU A 333 -7.88 -7.41 -2.63
C GLU A 333 -7.78 -6.96 -1.16
N SER A 334 -7.10 -5.84 -0.93
CA SER A 334 -6.95 -5.26 0.41
C SER A 334 -8.23 -4.58 0.91
N VAL A 335 -8.33 -4.42 2.23
CA VAL A 335 -9.45 -3.72 2.89
C VAL A 335 -9.63 -2.32 2.33
N LEU A 336 -8.52 -1.60 2.12
CA LEU A 336 -8.52 -0.24 1.60
C LEU A 336 -9.00 -0.15 0.14
N PHE A 337 -8.85 -1.21 -0.65
CA PHE A 337 -9.46 -1.29 -1.98
C PHE A 337 -10.96 -1.58 -1.90
N LYS A 338 -11.36 -2.55 -1.08
CA LYS A 338 -12.75 -3.00 -0.95
C LYS A 338 -13.71 -1.90 -0.47
N GLN A 339 -13.22 -0.94 0.32
CA GLN A 339 -14.04 0.18 0.85
C GLN A 339 -14.70 1.04 -0.26
N PHE A 340 -14.16 1.00 -1.48
CA PHE A 340 -14.68 1.76 -2.62
C PHE A 340 -15.90 1.12 -3.27
N PHE A 341 -16.31 -0.08 -2.85
CA PHE A 341 -17.43 -0.82 -3.42
C PHE A 341 -18.64 -0.83 -2.47
N LYS A 342 -19.86 -0.89 -3.01
CA LYS A 342 -21.12 -0.82 -2.24
C LYS A 342 -21.35 -2.02 -1.32
N SER A 343 -21.04 -3.21 -1.84
CA SER A 343 -21.17 -4.50 -1.15
C SER A 343 -20.10 -5.41 -1.74
N TRP A 344 -19.13 -5.79 -0.92
CA TRP A 344 -18.05 -6.69 -1.32
C TRP A 344 -18.31 -8.08 -0.73
N ASN A 345 -18.52 -9.07 -1.59
CA ASN A 345 -18.73 -10.47 -1.20
C ASN A 345 -17.52 -11.34 -1.54
#